data_AF-A0A662SP00-F1
#
_entry.id   AF-A0A662SP00-F1
#
_cell.length_a   1.000
_cell.length_b   1.000
_cell.length_c   1.000
_cell.angle_alpha   90.00
_cell.angle_beta   90.00
_cell.angle_gamma   90.00
#
_symmetry.space_group_name_H-M   'P 1'
#
loop_
_entity.id
_entity.type
_entity.pdbx_description
1 polymer ?
#
loop_
_entity_poly.entity_id
_entity_poly.type
_entity_poly.pdbx_seq_one_letter_code
_entity_poly.pdbx_strand_id
1 'polypeptide(L)' 'MPRRFFVVTEEEISKGKVVDVYFLRTMKVLREKGLDRTRVIMEISARSLPQGWDWGVLA' A
#
# COMPACT_ATOMS: atom_id res chain seq x y z
N MET A 1 6.58 25.76 7.87
CA MET A 1 7.84 25.86 7.11
C MET A 1 7.77 24.91 5.92
N PRO A 2 8.18 25.31 4.72
CA PRO A 2 8.26 24.39 3.58
C PRO A 2 9.22 23.24 3.88
N ARG A 3 8.92 22.04 3.35
CA ARG A 3 9.78 20.86 3.54
C ARG A 3 11.16 21.10 2.94
N ARG A 4 12.21 20.76 3.69
CA ARG A 4 13.61 20.84 3.23
C ARG A 4 13.99 19.68 2.32
N PHE A 5 13.37 18.51 2.51
CA PHE A 5 13.58 17.31 1.72
C PHE A 5 12.24 16.68 1.32
N PHE A 6 12.19 16.13 0.11
CA PHE A 6 11.02 15.39 -0.41
C PHE A 6 11.11 13.92 0.00
N VAL A 7 11.15 13.68 1.32
CA VAL A 7 11.12 12.34 1.91
C VAL A 7 9.84 12.18 2.72
N VAL A 8 9.37 10.94 2.79
CA VAL A 8 8.19 10.57 3.57
C VAL A 8 8.62 10.32 5.01
N THR A 9 7.91 10.90 5.98
CA THR A 9 8.17 10.62 7.40
C THR A 9 7.52 9.31 7.83
N GLU A 10 8.04 8.70 8.91
CA GLU A 10 7.43 7.53 9.54
C GLU A 10 5.94 7.75 9.88
N GLU A 11 5.60 8.94 10.37
CA GLU A 11 4.22 9.33 10.67
C GLU A 11 3.34 9.36 9.41
N GLU A 12 3.87 9.75 8.26
CA GLU A 12 3.13 9.73 7.01
C GLU A 12 2.88 8.31 6.49
N ILE A 13 3.87 7.43 6.62
CA ILE A 13 3.74 6.01 6.25
C ILE A 13 2.70 5.33 7.15
N SER A 14 2.88 5.42 8.47
CA SER A 14 1.99 4.77 9.45
C SER A 14 0.55 5.29 9.40
N LYS A 15 0.34 6.57 9.05
CA LYS A 15 -1.01 7.14 8.86
C LYS A 15 -1.63 6.84 7.48
N GLY A 16 -0.94 6.07 6.63
CA GLY A 16 -1.42 5.74 5.27
C GLY A 16 -1.55 6.97 4.37
N LYS A 17 -0.75 8.02 4.59
CA LYS A 17 -0.75 9.24 3.76
C LYS A 17 -0.02 9.04 2.43
N VAL A 18 0.78 7.99 2.34
CA VAL A 18 1.55 7.63 1.13
C VAL A 18 1.04 6.29 0.62
N VAL A 19 -0.02 6.38 -0.19
CA VAL A 19 -0.66 5.26 -0.88
C VAL A 19 -1.09 5.73 -2.25
N ASP A 20 -1.29 4.79 -3.18
CA ASP A 20 -1.95 5.14 -4.43
C ASP A 20 -3.37 5.64 -4.16
N VAL A 21 -3.75 6.75 -4.79
CA VAL A 21 -5.02 7.44 -4.52
C VAL A 21 -6.26 6.55 -4.69
N TYR A 22 -6.17 5.48 -5.48
CA TYR A 22 -7.29 4.56 -5.67
C TYR A 22 -7.64 3.79 -4.39
N PHE A 23 -6.71 3.58 -3.45
CA PHE A 23 -7.03 2.98 -2.16
C PHE A 23 -7.97 3.87 -1.36
N LEU A 24 -7.68 5.17 -1.29
CA LEU A 24 -8.53 6.14 -0.57
C LEU A 24 -9.93 6.24 -1.19
N ARG A 25 -9.99 6.28 -2.53
CA ARG A 25 -11.26 6.33 -3.28
C ARG A 25 -12.08 5.04 -3.09
N THR A 26 -11.42 3.88 -3.14
CA THR A 26 -12.07 2.57 -2.95
C THR A 26 -12.58 2.42 -1.51
N MET A 27 -11.80 2.81 -0.51
CA MET A 27 -12.24 2.76 0.89
C MET A 27 -13.45 3.65 1.16
N LYS A 28 -13.57 4.82 0.49
CA LYS A 28 -14.78 5.64 0.56
C LYS A 28 -16.01 4.87 0.07
N VAL A 29 -15.93 4.25 -1.11
CA VAL A 29 -17.02 3.46 -1.69
C VAL A 29 -17.36 2.25 -0.82
N LEU A 30 -16.37 1.55 -0.28
CA LEU A 30 -16.59 0.39 0.58
C LEU A 30 -17.32 0.78 1.88
N ARG A 31 -16.96 1.91 2.51
CA ARG A 31 -17.66 2.43 3.69
C ARG A 31 -19.10 2.82 3.39
N GLU A 32 -19.34 3.53 2.28
CA GLU A 32 -20.69 3.91 1.84
C GLU A 32 -21.58 2.69 1.57
N LYS A 33 -20.97 1.57 1.16
CA LYS A 33 -21.66 0.29 0.94
C LYS A 33 -21.72 -0.62 2.18
N GLY A 34 -21.13 -0.23 3.32
CA GLY A 34 -21.03 -1.07 4.52
C GLY A 34 -20.15 -2.31 4.35
N LEU A 35 -19.23 -2.32 3.37
CA LEU A 35 -18.36 -3.44 3.03
C LEU A 35 -16.93 -3.28 3.56
N ASP A 36 -16.59 -2.16 4.21
CA ASP A 36 -15.24 -1.85 4.70
C ASP A 36 -14.74 -2.79 5.82
N ARG A 37 -15.63 -3.61 6.37
CA ARG A 37 -15.33 -4.65 7.38
C ARG A 37 -15.50 -6.08 6.85
N THR A 38 -15.69 -6.24 5.54
CA THR A 38 -15.78 -7.57 4.92
C THR A 38 -14.46 -8.30 5.13
N ARG A 39 -14.52 -9.51 5.70
CA ARG A 39 -13.33 -10.33 5.90
C ARG A 39 -12.83 -10.84 4.55
N VAL A 40 -11.56 -10.59 4.27
CA VAL A 40 -10.88 -11.03 3.05
C VAL A 40 -9.55 -11.68 3.39
N ILE A 41 -8.97 -12.40 2.42
CA ILE A 41 -7.62 -12.94 2.48
C ILE A 41 -6.79 -12.21 1.42
N MET A 42 -5.59 -11.77 1.77
CA MET A 42 -4.65 -11.15 0.86
C MET A 42 -3.38 -12.00 0.78
N GLU A 43 -2.91 -12.25 -0.43
CA GLU A 43 -1.64 -12.91 -0.70
C GLU A 43 -0.66 -11.90 -1.29
N ILE A 44 0.62 -12.07 -0.98
CA ILE A 44 1.71 -11.28 -1.55
C ILE A 44 2.58 -12.24 -2.36
N SER A 45 2.71 -11.98 -3.66
CA SER A 45 3.52 -12.78 -4.56
C SER A 45 4.32 -11.89 -5.52
N ALA A 46 5.54 -12.31 -5.82
CA ALA A 46 6.33 -11.70 -6.88
C ALA A 46 5.93 -12.34 -8.21
N ARG A 47 5.48 -11.52 -9.18
CA ARG A 47 5.13 -12.01 -10.54
C ARG A 47 6.36 -12.49 -11.31
N SER A 48 7.52 -11.91 -11.03
CA SER A 48 8.81 -12.22 -11.62
C SER A 48 9.90 -11.71 -10.69
N LEU A 49 11.08 -12.33 -10.75
CA LEU A 49 12.26 -11.83 -10.06
C LEU A 49 13.16 -11.04 -11.02
N PRO A 50 13.98 -10.10 -10.50
CA PRO A 50 15.00 -9.42 -11.29
C PRO A 50 15.85 -10.41 -12.09
N GLN A 51 16.23 -10.01 -13.31
CA GLN A 51 17.05 -10.80 -14.24
C GLN A 51 16.52 -12.21 -14.58
N GLY A 52 15.26 -12.52 -14.26
CA GLY A 52 14.69 -13.85 -14.51
C GLY A 52 15.21 -14.93 -13.56
N TRP A 53 15.61 -14.57 -12.35
CA TRP A 53 16.05 -15.55 -11.34
C TRP A 53 14.91 -16.47 -10.88
N ASP A 54 15.28 -17.70 -10.52
CA ASP A 54 14.35 -18.72 -10.00
C ASP A 54 14.20 -18.67 -8.47
N TRP A 55 15.00 -17.85 -7.79
CA TRP A 55 15.00 -17.72 -6.32
C TRP A 55 15.32 -16.29 -5.88
N GLY A 56 14.91 -15.94 -4.66
CA GLY A 56 15.22 -14.66 -4.02
C GLY A 56 15.24 -14.77 -2.50
N VAL A 57 15.78 -13.74 -1.85
CA VAL A 57 15.78 -13.61 -0.39
C VAL A 57 14.64 -12.67 0.01
N LEU A 58 13.79 -13.12 0.93
CA LEU A 58 12.82 -12.25 1.59
C LEU A 58 13.53 -11.48 2.71
N ALA A 59 13.42 -10.15 2.71
CA ALA A 59 14.09 -9.25 3.65
C ALA A 59 13.14 -8.13 4.10
#